data_AF-A0A6P0NK76-F1
#
_entry.id   AF-A0A6P0NK76-F1
#
_cell.length_a   1.000
_cell.length_b   1.000
_cell.length_c   1.000
_cell.angle_alpha   90.00
_cell.angle_beta   90.00
_cell.angle_gamma   90.00
#
_symmetry.space_group_name_H-M   'P 1'
#
loop_
_entity.id
_entity.type
_entity.pdbx_description
1 polymer ?
#
loop_
_entity_poly.entity_id
_entity_poly.type
_entity_poly.pdbx_seq_one_letter_code
_entity_poly.pdbx_strand_id
1 'polypeptide(L)' 'MSIDQLMQEALSLPNDLRLELVEQLLLSFESDVDETAQAEWLAVAQRRRDEIRQGLVQPIPGDEALAQVRQLLNE' A
#
# COMPACT_ATOMS: atom_id res chain seq x y z
N MET A 1 -14.41 15.25 23.39
CA MET A 1 -15.31 15.01 22.25
C MET A 1 -15.38 13.50 22.04
N SER A 2 -16.57 12.92 21.90
CA SER A 2 -16.72 11.49 21.59
C SER A 2 -16.54 11.24 20.10
N ILE A 3 -16.32 9.97 19.71
CA ILE A 3 -16.29 9.57 18.30
C ILE A 3 -17.60 9.91 17.61
N ASP A 4 -18.73 9.72 18.29
CA ASP A 4 -20.04 10.07 17.74
C ASP A 4 -20.19 11.57 17.47
N GLN A 5 -19.68 12.42 18.37
CA GLN A 5 -19.68 13.87 18.18
C GLN A 5 -18.80 14.28 16.99
N LEU A 6 -17.58 13.73 16.91
CA LEU A 6 -16.66 13.92 15.78
C LEU A 6 -17.27 13.49 14.45
N MET A 7 -17.96 12.35 14.44
CA MET A 7 -18.61 11.83 13.23
C MET A 7 -19.73 12.77 12.76
N GLN A 8 -20.53 13.29 13.69
CA GLN A 8 -21.57 14.27 13.34
C GLN A 8 -20.96 15.56 12.76
N GLU A 9 -19.88 16.06 13.35
CA GLU A 9 -19.19 17.24 12.84
C GLU A 9 -18.58 16.98 11.46
N ALA A 10 -17.88 15.86 11.26
CA ALA A 10 -17.31 15.48 9.98
C ALA A 10 -18.38 15.30 8.89
N LEU A 11 -19.52 14.68 9.22
CA LEU A 11 -20.63 14.50 8.26
C LEU A 11 -21.39 15.80 7.96
N SER A 12 -21.27 16.82 8.82
CA SER A 12 -21.86 18.15 8.60
C SER A 12 -21.09 18.99 7.58
N LEU A 13 -19.84 18.61 7.28
CA LEU A 13 -19.00 19.32 6.34
C LEU A 13 -19.50 19.19 4.89
N PRO A 14 -19.30 20.23 4.06
CA PRO A 14 -19.37 20.14 2.60
C PRO A 14 -18.54 18.98 2.04
N ASN A 15 -18.94 18.47 0.87
CA ASN A 15 -18.38 17.23 0.32
C ASN A 15 -16.88 17.30 0.02
N ASP A 16 -16.42 18.45 -0.47
CA ASP A 16 -15.01 18.78 -0.71
C ASP A 16 -14.19 18.76 0.58
N LEU A 17 -14.68 19.38 1.65
CA LEU A 17 -13.99 19.39 2.95
C LEU A 17 -13.99 18.02 3.63
N ARG A 18 -15.02 17.18 3.38
CA ARG A 18 -15.00 15.78 3.84
C ARG A 18 -13.94 14.97 3.13
N LEU A 19 -13.77 15.16 1.82
CA LEU A 19 -12.72 14.48 1.06
C LEU A 19 -11.33 14.89 1.56
N GLU A 20 -11.10 16.19 1.75
CA GLU A 20 -9.85 16.71 2.31
C GLU A 20 -9.57 16.13 3.71
N LEU A 21 -10.59 16.08 4.59
CA LEU A 21 -10.44 15.46 5.92
C LEU A 21 -10.08 13.97 5.84
N VAL A 22 -10.71 13.22 4.93
CA VAL A 22 -10.39 11.80 4.72
C VAL A 22 -8.95 11.64 4.25
N GLU A 23 -8.49 12.45 3.30
CA GLU A 23 -7.10 12.43 2.82
C GLU A 23 -6.10 12.71 3.94
N GLN A 24 -6.33 13.75 4.75
CA GLN A 24 -5.46 14.07 5.89
C GLN A 24 -5.43 12.96 6.94
N LEU A 25 -6.59 12.33 7.22
CA LEU A 25 -6.66 11.19 8.13
C LEU A 25 -5.91 9.97 7.58
N LEU A 26 -6.03 9.68 6.29
CA LEU A 26 -5.27 8.60 5.64
C LEU A 26 -3.76 8.85 5.73
N LEU A 27 -3.31 10.06 5.42
CA LEU A 27 -1.90 10.47 5.55
C LEU A 27 -1.41 10.36 7.00
N SER A 28 -2.28 10.57 8.00
CA SER A 28 -1.89 10.44 9.41
C SER A 28 -1.55 9.00 9.82
N PHE A 29 -2.01 7.98 9.06
CA PHE A 29 -1.59 6.60 9.28
C PHE A 29 -0.25 6.27 8.61
N GLU A 30 0.19 7.07 7.64
CA GLU A 30 1.48 6.87 6.96
C GLU A 30 2.68 7.22 7.86
N SER A 31 2.48 7.81 9.04
CA SER A 31 3.54 7.98 10.03
C SER A 31 3.91 6.70 10.78
N ASP A 32 3.07 5.66 10.71
CA ASP A 32 3.32 4.34 11.31
C ASP A 32 3.88 3.36 10.27
N VAL A 33 4.74 3.82 9.37
CA VAL A 33 5.54 2.89 8.54
C VAL A 33 6.48 2.16 9.49
N ASP A 34 6.25 0.86 9.66
CA ASP A 34 7.19 -0.01 10.36
C ASP A 34 8.52 0.01 9.61
N GLU A 35 9.49 0.77 10.15
CA GLU A 35 10.83 0.92 9.57
C GLU A 35 11.51 -0.44 9.37
N THR A 36 11.19 -1.43 10.21
CA THR A 36 11.68 -2.80 10.07
C THR A 36 11.12 -3.43 8.81
N ALA A 37 9.79 -3.38 8.63
CA ALA A 37 9.14 -3.89 7.43
C ALA A 37 9.66 -3.18 6.17
N GLN A 38 9.85 -1.86 6.23
CA GLN A 38 10.41 -1.08 5.12
C GLN A 38 11.83 -1.53 4.76
N ALA A 39 12.70 -1.72 5.76
CA ALA A 39 14.06 -2.20 5.54
C ALA A 39 14.10 -3.60 4.94
N GLU A 40 13.24 -4.51 5.42
CA GLU A 40 13.11 -5.87 4.89
C GLU A 40 12.61 -5.87 3.43
N TRP A 41 11.60 -5.07 3.12
CA TRP A 41 11.09 -4.94 1.75
C TRP A 41 12.15 -4.38 0.80
N LEU A 42 12.90 -3.36 1.25
CA LEU A 42 13.99 -2.79 0.46
C LEU A 42 15.08 -3.82 0.19
N ALA A 43 15.46 -4.61 1.20
CA ALA A 43 16.46 -5.67 1.06
C ALA A 43 16.02 -6.72 0.02
N VAL A 44 14.75 -7.16 0.08
CA VAL A 44 14.19 -8.12 -0.90
C VAL A 44 14.16 -7.52 -2.31
N ALA A 45 13.73 -6.26 -2.46
CA ALA A 45 13.67 -5.58 -3.75
C ALA A 45 15.06 -5.44 -4.39
N GLN A 46 16.06 -5.03 -3.61
CA GLN A 46 17.45 -4.94 -4.06
C GLN A 46 18.00 -6.30 -4.47
N ARG A 47 17.80 -7.32 -3.63
CA ARG A 47 18.24 -8.70 -3.92
C ARG A 47 17.65 -9.20 -5.24
N ARG A 48 16.34 -9.12 -5.42
CA ARG A 48 15.66 -9.58 -6.64
C ARG A 48 16.12 -8.84 -7.90
N ARG A 49 16.32 -7.52 -7.80
CA ARG A 49 16.86 -6.71 -8.90
C ARG A 49 18.26 -7.17 -9.31
N ASP A 50 19.12 -7.43 -8.32
CA ASP A 50 20.51 -7.80 -8.57
C ASP A 50 20.62 -9.24 -9.11
N GLU A 51 19.81 -10.17 -8.60
CA GLU A 51 19.65 -11.53 -9.15
C GLU A 51 19.28 -11.50 -10.64
N ILE A 52 18.32 -10.64 -11.04
CA ILE A 52 17.91 -10.48 -12.44
C ILE A 52 19.07 -9.90 -13.27
N ARG A 53 19.72 -8.84 -12.80
CA ARG A 53 20.82 -8.17 -13.52
C ARG A 53 22.05 -9.07 -13.70
N GLN A 54 22.32 -9.92 -12.72
CA GLN A 54 23.41 -10.89 -12.75
C GLN A 54 23.05 -12.15 -13.53
N GLY A 55 21.80 -12.31 -13.97
CA GLY A 55 21.32 -13.51 -14.67
C GLY A 55 21.25 -14.75 -13.77
N LEU A 56 21.17 -14.57 -12.46
CA LEU A 56 21.04 -15.68 -11.50
C LEU A 56 19.63 -16.29 -11.51
N VAL A 57 18.65 -15.53 -12.00
CA VAL A 57 17.26 -15.96 -12.14
C VAL A 57 16.72 -15.62 -13.52
N GLN A 58 15.85 -16.48 -14.04
CA GLN A 58 15.15 -16.23 -15.30
C GLN A 58 13.82 -15.51 -15.01
N PRO A 59 13.65 -14.23 -15.41
CA PRO A 59 12.37 -13.56 -15.27
C PRO A 59 11.33 -14.15 -16.23
N ILE A 60 10.06 -14.07 -15.83
CA ILE A 60 8.90 -14.33 -16.68
C ILE A 60 8.24 -12.99 -17.07
N PRO A 61 7.50 -12.92 -18.19
CA PRO A 61 6.73 -11.74 -18.56
C PRO A 61 5.75 -11.32 -17.47
N GLY A 62 5.60 -10.01 -17.25
CA GLY A 62 4.75 -9.47 -16.19
C GLY A 62 3.27 -9.88 -16.31
N ASP A 63 2.75 -9.94 -17.53
CA ASP A 63 1.38 -10.37 -17.78
C ASP A 63 1.15 -11.84 -17.40
N GLU A 64 2.13 -12.71 -17.66
CA GLU A 64 2.09 -14.11 -17.26
C GLU A 64 2.15 -14.26 -15.74
N ALA A 65 3.03 -13.51 -15.08
CA ALA A 65 3.12 -13.49 -13.61
C ALA A 65 1.80 -13.08 -12.96
N LEU A 66 1.20 -11.98 -13.43
CA LEU A 66 -0.08 -11.48 -12.91
C LEU A 66 -1.24 -12.43 -13.20
N ALA A 67 -1.24 -13.11 -14.36
CA ALA A 67 -2.23 -14.13 -14.67
C ALA A 67 -2.17 -15.30 -13.67
N GLN A 68 -0.97 -15.78 -13.33
CA GLN A 68 -0.78 -16.84 -12.34
C GLN A 68 -1.28 -16.43 -10.96
N VAL A 69 -0.99 -15.21 -10.50
CA VAL A 69 -1.49 -14.70 -9.21
C VAL A 69 -3.02 -14.66 -9.18
N ARG A 70 -3.66 -14.16 -10.25
CA ARG A 70 -5.13 -14.13 -10.33
C ARG A 70 -5.74 -15.53 -10.30
N GLN A 71 -5.10 -16.53 -10.92
CA GLN A 71 -5.54 -17.92 -10.83
C GLN A 71 -5.47 -18.45 -9.40
N LEU A 72 -4.40 -18.11 -8.66
CA LEU A 72 -4.23 -18.53 -7.26
C LEU A 72 -5.23 -17.86 -6.28
N LEU A 73 -5.69 -16.65 -6.60
CA LEU A 73 -6.65 -15.90 -5.77
C LEU A 73 -8.12 -16.24 -6.07
N ASN A 74 -8.40 -17.00 -7.11
CA ASN A 74 -9.77 -17.40 -7.51
C ASN A 74 -10.17 -18.79 -6.94
N GLU A 75 -9.86 -19.04 -5.66
CA GLU A 75 -10.54 -20.09 -4.87
C GLU A 75 -11.88 -19.57 -4.33
#